data_AF-A0A9X2LXL4-F1
#
_entry.id   AF-A0A9X2LXL4-F1
#
_cell.length_a   1.000
_cell.length_b   1.000
_cell.length_c   1.000
_cell.angle_alpha   90.00
_cell.angle_beta   90.00
_cell.angle_gamma   90.00
#
_symmetry.space_group_name_H-M   'P 1'
#
loop_
_entity.id
_entity.type
_entity.pdbx_description
1 polymer ?
#
loop_
_entity_poly.entity_id
_entity_poly.type
_entity_poly.pdbx_seq_one_letter_code
_entity_poly.pdbx_strand_id
1 'polypeptide(L)'
;MRRARERFRTGGIALVCMLSALTTGCSSGSGGDDSPSDLMATVRHVSIAGAKGTQVSYLDAARVRSLEKGGSQRFRTVGQAGSPLMTGYRFNAHGYGLDPAMIDTDVTNGTAGHWQGSFDAGRVTAKLKAGGFARHTWHGETVWTKEGVTLQVAKDEISFGYSGKDLSAVRPAKGKSVADDPDYRALGDCLGDIYRADFGGKNAKDSVRLSATGQLAKSANETSGVICALTDGKRTAERATDRLKSVIDRRAPRYDGAKVTVLTGDSPGVKVTVPDRAGDKRAGRLLTSDVDLQLALSDL
;
A
#
# COMPACT_ATOMS: atom_id res chain seq x y z
N MET A 1 87.44 16.40 26.88
CA MET A 1 87.40 16.96 28.26
C MET A 1 85.94 17.08 28.71
N ARG A 2 85.64 16.48 29.86
CA ARG A 2 84.60 16.81 30.88
C ARG A 2 83.10 16.81 30.46
N ARG A 3 82.36 15.76 30.85
CA ARG A 3 81.40 15.64 32.01
C ARG A 3 80.01 16.24 31.69
N ALA A 4 78.96 15.43 31.48
CA ALA A 4 78.15 14.70 32.47
C ALA A 4 77.32 15.58 33.43
N ARG A 5 75.98 15.50 33.31
CA ARG A 5 75.06 15.46 34.46
C ARG A 5 73.66 14.99 34.05
N GLU A 6 73.34 13.77 34.47
CA GLU A 6 71.99 13.23 34.59
C GLU A 6 71.23 13.92 35.74
N ARG A 7 69.89 13.98 35.64
CA ARG A 7 68.99 13.74 36.78
C ARG A 7 67.74 13.00 36.31
N PHE A 8 67.63 11.77 36.80
CA PHE A 8 66.44 10.92 36.86
C PHE A 8 65.27 11.62 37.56
N ARG A 9 64.04 11.36 37.10
CA ARG A 9 62.91 11.06 37.99
C ARG A 9 61.96 10.04 37.37
N THR A 10 61.68 9.05 38.19
CA THR A 10 61.00 7.77 38.01
C THR A 10 59.50 7.90 38.28
N GLY A 11 58.70 7.02 37.66
CA GLY A 11 57.35 6.62 38.10
C GLY A 11 56.27 6.93 37.06
N GLY A 12 55.41 6.00 36.63
CA GLY A 12 55.20 4.60 36.96
C GLY A 12 54.24 3.99 35.93
N ILE A 13 54.43 2.71 35.64
CA ILE A 13 53.63 1.91 34.70
C ILE A 13 52.31 1.53 35.39
N ALA A 14 51.17 1.79 34.73
CA ALA A 14 49.92 1.12 35.04
C ALA A 14 49.39 0.44 33.78
N LEU A 15 49.67 -0.86 33.72
CA LEU A 15 49.14 -1.85 32.80
C LEU A 15 47.73 -2.25 33.31
N VAL A 16 46.68 -2.04 32.51
CA VAL A 16 45.38 -2.68 32.75
C VAL A 16 45.07 -3.57 31.56
N CYS A 17 45.42 -4.85 31.74
CA CYS A 17 44.82 -5.95 30.99
C CYS A 17 43.47 -6.29 31.62
N MET A 18 42.38 -6.25 30.85
CA MET A 18 41.26 -7.15 31.08
C MET A 18 40.74 -7.72 29.76
N LEU A 19 40.58 -9.04 29.80
CA LEU A 19 40.24 -9.96 28.74
C LEU A 19 38.73 -9.96 28.42
N SER A 20 38.47 -10.18 27.13
CA SER A 20 37.47 -11.09 26.55
C SER A 20 36.00 -11.05 27.00
N ALA A 21 35.14 -10.61 26.08
CA ALA A 21 33.90 -11.31 25.78
C ALA A 21 33.57 -11.17 24.29
N LEU A 22 33.64 -12.29 23.57
CA LEU A 22 33.04 -12.47 22.25
C LEU A 22 31.52 -12.41 22.42
N THR A 23 30.90 -11.30 22.01
CA THR A 23 29.49 -11.29 21.66
C THR A 23 29.39 -11.06 20.16
N THR A 24 28.73 -12.01 19.52
CA THR A 24 28.32 -12.01 18.11
C THR A 24 27.78 -10.65 17.70
N GLY A 25 28.24 -10.15 16.55
CA GLY A 25 27.72 -8.94 15.93
C GLY A 25 26.22 -9.03 15.70
N CYS A 26 25.45 -8.39 16.56
CA CYS A 26 24.08 -8.03 16.28
C CYS A 26 24.12 -6.90 15.25
N SER A 27 23.68 -7.25 14.04
CA SER A 27 23.21 -6.33 13.01
C SER A 27 22.51 -5.14 13.67
N SER A 28 22.92 -3.93 13.31
CA SER A 28 22.17 -2.71 13.61
C SER A 28 20.79 -2.84 12.97
N GLY A 29 19.84 -3.39 13.71
CA GLY A 29 18.42 -3.29 13.40
C GLY A 29 18.07 -1.83 13.60
N SER A 30 17.87 -1.12 12.49
CA SER A 30 17.15 0.14 12.47
C SER A 30 15.89 -0.03 13.31
N GLY A 31 15.75 0.80 14.34
CA GLY A 31 14.54 0.91 15.12
C GLY A 31 13.38 1.13 14.15
N GLY A 32 12.47 0.16 14.11
CA GLY A 32 11.18 0.35 13.49
C GLY A 32 10.40 1.30 14.38
N ASP A 33 10.07 2.47 13.85
CA ASP A 33 8.97 3.24 14.41
C ASP A 33 7.74 2.32 14.37
N ASP A 34 7.14 2.04 15.54
CA ASP A 34 5.89 1.26 15.68
C ASP A 34 4.66 1.95 15.05
N SER A 35 4.88 2.97 14.21
CA SER A 35 3.84 3.61 13.44
C SER A 35 3.45 2.73 12.26
N PRO A 36 2.15 2.43 12.06
CA PRO A 36 1.69 1.70 10.89
C PRO A 36 2.18 2.39 9.62
N SER A 37 2.66 1.61 8.64
CA SER A 37 3.00 2.16 7.31
C SER A 37 1.82 2.93 6.73
N ASP A 38 2.06 3.91 5.85
CA ASP A 38 1.00 4.75 5.25
C ASP A 38 -0.10 3.90 4.58
N LEU A 39 0.29 2.78 3.97
CA LEU A 39 -0.62 1.76 3.46
C LEU A 39 -1.56 1.23 4.56
N MET A 40 -1.00 0.72 5.66
CA MET A 40 -1.79 0.14 6.76
C MET A 40 -2.60 1.20 7.50
N ALA A 41 -2.04 2.40 7.65
CA ALA A 41 -2.74 3.56 8.17
C ALA A 41 -3.95 3.93 7.29
N THR A 42 -3.90 3.73 5.98
CA THR A 42 -5.02 4.05 5.08
C THR A 42 -6.03 2.90 5.00
N VAL A 43 -5.59 1.64 4.83
CA VAL A 43 -6.53 0.51 4.72
C VAL A 43 -7.26 0.20 6.04
N ARG A 44 -6.83 0.78 7.18
CA ARG A 44 -7.59 0.74 8.45
C ARG A 44 -9.01 1.29 8.31
N HIS A 45 -9.26 2.12 7.31
CA HIS A 45 -10.60 2.66 7.08
C HIS A 45 -11.52 1.63 6.44
N VAL A 46 -11.02 0.59 5.78
CA VAL A 46 -11.92 -0.43 5.20
C VAL A 46 -12.25 -1.49 6.24
N SER A 47 -13.52 -1.86 6.36
CA SER A 47 -13.94 -2.95 7.24
C SER A 47 -13.67 -4.32 6.62
N ILE A 48 -13.41 -5.33 7.44
CA ILE A 48 -13.25 -6.72 6.98
C ILE A 48 -14.50 -7.20 6.22
N ALA A 49 -15.69 -6.79 6.69
CA ALA A 49 -16.94 -7.09 6.00
C ALA A 49 -17.01 -6.42 4.62
N GLY A 50 -16.53 -5.17 4.52
CA GLY A 50 -16.46 -4.42 3.27
C GLY A 50 -15.42 -4.96 2.27
N ALA A 51 -14.40 -5.67 2.75
CA ALA A 51 -13.36 -6.31 1.94
C ALA A 51 -13.71 -7.75 1.50
N LYS A 52 -14.78 -8.32 2.03
CA LYS A 52 -15.13 -9.72 1.76
C LYS A 52 -15.67 -9.86 0.32
N GLY A 53 -14.97 -10.65 -0.50
CA GLY A 53 -15.36 -10.92 -1.88
C GLY A 53 -15.21 -9.71 -2.82
N THR A 54 -14.52 -8.66 -2.37
CA THR A 54 -14.27 -7.43 -3.13
C THR A 54 -12.78 -7.14 -3.14
N GLN A 55 -12.33 -6.40 -4.16
CA GLN A 55 -10.97 -5.87 -4.18
C GLN A 55 -10.91 -4.63 -3.29
N VAL A 56 -9.88 -4.53 -2.44
CA VAL A 56 -9.55 -3.30 -1.72
C VAL A 56 -8.38 -2.63 -2.41
N SER A 57 -8.57 -1.39 -2.85
CA SER A 57 -7.55 -0.63 -3.58
C SER A 57 -7.07 0.53 -2.73
N TYR A 58 -5.76 0.69 -2.61
CA TYR A 58 -5.06 1.79 -1.95
C TYR A 58 -4.28 2.61 -2.99
N LEU A 59 -4.25 3.93 -2.83
CA LEU A 59 -3.40 4.84 -3.59
C LEU A 59 -2.85 5.94 -2.68
N ASP A 60 -1.55 6.19 -2.80
CA ASP A 60 -0.84 7.39 -2.36
C ASP A 60 -0.74 8.37 -3.52
N ALA A 61 -1.76 9.21 -3.65
CA ALA A 61 -1.87 10.17 -4.74
C ALA A 61 -0.88 11.32 -4.56
N ALA A 62 -0.54 11.69 -3.32
CA ALA A 62 0.47 12.71 -3.03
C ALA A 62 1.86 12.28 -3.52
N ARG A 63 2.26 11.03 -3.25
CA ARG A 63 3.52 10.49 -3.76
C ARG A 63 3.54 10.39 -5.27
N VAL A 64 2.44 9.96 -5.89
CA VAL A 64 2.35 9.96 -7.37
C VAL A 64 2.54 11.37 -7.93
N ARG A 65 1.85 12.37 -7.40
CA ARG A 65 2.04 13.77 -7.82
C ARG A 65 3.49 14.21 -7.66
N SER A 66 4.16 13.78 -6.59
CA SER A 66 5.59 14.05 -6.37
C SER A 66 6.49 13.40 -7.43
N LEU A 67 6.21 12.14 -7.81
CA LEU A 67 6.93 11.41 -8.85
C LEU A 67 6.68 11.99 -10.26
N GLU A 68 5.54 12.62 -10.50
CA GLU A 68 5.20 13.28 -11.76
C GLU A 68 5.76 14.70 -11.90
N LYS A 69 6.37 15.26 -10.83
CA LYS A 69 7.06 16.56 -10.90
C LYS A 69 8.13 16.52 -12.00
N GLY A 70 7.98 17.37 -13.02
CA GLY A 70 8.81 17.34 -14.23
C GLY A 70 8.06 16.91 -15.50
N GLY A 71 6.75 16.64 -15.41
CA GLY A 71 5.88 16.45 -16.58
C GLY A 71 5.79 15.01 -17.10
N SER A 72 6.24 14.03 -16.31
CA SER A 72 6.08 12.62 -16.66
C SER A 72 4.61 12.22 -16.61
N GLN A 73 4.07 11.71 -17.72
CA GLN A 73 2.73 11.10 -17.76
C GLN A 73 2.76 9.59 -17.48
N ARG A 74 3.90 9.06 -17.01
CA ARG A 74 4.13 7.62 -16.82
C ARG A 74 3.15 7.00 -15.82
N PHE A 75 2.69 7.77 -14.84
CA PHE A 75 1.84 7.27 -13.76
C PHE A 75 0.34 7.42 -14.02
N ARG A 76 -0.06 8.09 -15.11
CA ARG A 76 -1.47 8.44 -15.40
C ARG A 76 -2.46 7.27 -15.27
N THR A 77 -2.06 6.04 -15.58
CA THR A 77 -2.95 4.86 -15.48
C THR A 77 -3.10 4.33 -14.05
N VAL A 78 -2.04 4.38 -13.24
CA VAL A 78 -2.00 3.79 -11.89
C VAL A 78 -2.01 4.83 -10.77
N GLY A 79 -1.98 6.09 -11.14
CA GLY A 79 -1.94 7.26 -10.27
C GLY A 79 -3.28 7.92 -10.01
N GLN A 80 -4.37 7.32 -10.51
CA GLN A 80 -5.72 7.84 -10.35
C GLN A 80 -6.47 7.07 -9.28
N ALA A 81 -7.21 7.80 -8.44
CA ALA A 81 -8.08 7.20 -7.44
C ALA A 81 -9.05 6.24 -8.10
N GLY A 82 -9.20 5.03 -7.53
CA GLY A 82 -10.09 4.00 -8.07
C GLY A 82 -11.57 4.28 -7.79
N SER A 83 -11.89 5.48 -7.31
CA SER A 83 -13.19 5.77 -6.73
C SER A 83 -14.30 5.84 -7.78
N PRO A 84 -15.45 5.19 -7.51
CA PRO A 84 -16.64 5.32 -8.35
C PRO A 84 -17.20 6.75 -8.39
N LEU A 85 -16.84 7.62 -7.43
CA LEU A 85 -17.23 9.03 -7.49
C LEU A 85 -16.49 9.80 -8.58
N MET A 86 -15.28 9.36 -8.96
CA MET A 86 -14.46 10.03 -9.97
C MET A 86 -14.65 9.43 -11.36
N THR A 87 -14.99 8.14 -11.42
CA THR A 87 -15.15 7.40 -12.67
C THR A 87 -16.62 7.19 -13.07
N GLY A 88 -17.57 7.46 -12.17
CA GLY A 88 -18.98 7.21 -12.38
C GLY A 88 -19.69 8.27 -13.23
N TYR A 89 -20.37 7.83 -14.29
CA TYR A 89 -21.18 8.70 -15.16
C TYR A 89 -22.30 9.46 -14.42
N ARG A 90 -22.77 8.91 -13.28
CA ARG A 90 -23.95 9.41 -12.55
C ARG A 90 -23.62 10.48 -11.50
N PHE A 91 -22.35 10.74 -11.21
CA PHE A 91 -21.96 11.70 -10.17
C PHE A 91 -20.84 12.63 -10.66
N ASN A 92 -21.14 13.92 -10.81
CA ASN A 92 -20.15 14.92 -11.15
C ASN A 92 -19.44 15.44 -9.89
N ALA A 93 -18.39 14.74 -9.45
CA ALA A 93 -17.65 15.08 -8.24
C ALA A 93 -17.05 16.51 -8.28
N HIS A 94 -16.48 16.92 -9.42
CA HIS A 94 -15.95 18.28 -9.61
C HIS A 94 -17.03 19.35 -9.42
N GLY A 95 -18.26 19.09 -9.87
CA GLY A 95 -19.43 19.94 -9.64
C GLY A 95 -19.64 20.25 -8.16
N TYR A 96 -19.41 19.26 -7.29
CA TYR A 96 -19.51 19.38 -5.83
C TYR A 96 -18.22 19.86 -5.16
N GLY A 97 -17.19 20.20 -5.92
CA GLY A 97 -15.91 20.66 -5.39
C GLY A 97 -15.04 19.54 -4.83
N LEU A 98 -15.30 18.29 -5.21
CA LEU A 98 -14.42 17.15 -4.95
C LEU A 98 -13.46 17.01 -6.14
N ASP A 99 -12.19 17.29 -5.91
CA ASP A 99 -11.14 17.29 -6.94
C ASP A 99 -10.09 16.22 -6.60
N PRO A 100 -9.73 15.32 -7.53
CA PRO A 100 -8.65 14.36 -7.35
C PRO A 100 -7.32 14.98 -6.90
N ALA A 101 -7.04 16.23 -7.28
CA ALA A 101 -5.81 16.91 -6.88
C ALA A 101 -5.73 17.19 -5.37
N MET A 102 -6.87 17.19 -4.67
CA MET A 102 -6.94 17.40 -3.22
C MET A 102 -6.82 16.11 -2.41
N ILE A 103 -6.87 14.94 -3.06
CA ILE A 103 -6.77 13.64 -2.41
C ILE A 103 -5.28 13.33 -2.22
N ASP A 104 -4.84 13.12 -0.99
CA ASP A 104 -3.50 12.65 -0.67
C ASP A 104 -3.45 11.13 -0.63
N THR A 105 -4.42 10.48 0.01
CA THR A 105 -4.59 9.02 -0.02
C THR A 105 -6.02 8.62 -0.33
N ASP A 106 -6.19 7.53 -1.08
CA ASP A 106 -7.48 6.92 -1.43
C ASP A 106 -7.47 5.45 -1.02
N VAL A 107 -8.54 5.02 -0.36
CA VAL A 107 -8.85 3.60 -0.21
C VAL A 107 -10.30 3.32 -0.60
N THR A 108 -10.53 2.31 -1.42
CA THR A 108 -11.87 1.92 -1.87
C THR A 108 -12.04 0.42 -2.00
N ASN A 109 -13.26 -0.07 -1.80
CA ASN A 109 -13.66 -1.45 -2.11
C ASN A 109 -14.54 -1.55 -3.38
N GLY A 110 -14.53 -0.51 -4.22
CA GLY A 110 -15.33 -0.40 -5.45
C GLY A 110 -16.74 0.15 -5.27
N THR A 111 -17.30 0.13 -4.04
CA THR A 111 -18.65 0.69 -3.76
C THR A 111 -18.68 1.65 -2.58
N ALA A 112 -17.62 1.70 -1.79
CA ALA A 112 -17.39 2.68 -0.76
C ALA A 112 -15.90 3.03 -0.76
N GLY A 113 -15.56 4.20 -0.24
CA GLY A 113 -14.17 4.58 -0.04
C GLY A 113 -13.99 5.67 0.99
N HIS A 114 -12.73 5.89 1.34
CA HIS A 114 -12.28 6.93 2.24
C HIS A 114 -11.11 7.65 1.58
N TRP A 115 -11.18 8.98 1.55
CA TRP A 115 -10.11 9.85 1.08
C TRP A 115 -9.57 10.65 2.25
N GLN A 116 -8.25 10.74 2.32
CA GLN A 116 -7.58 11.75 3.12
C GLN A 116 -6.99 12.80 2.20
N GLY A 117 -6.99 14.05 2.62
CA GLY A 117 -6.55 15.15 1.78
C GLY A 117 -6.82 16.52 2.36
N SER A 118 -6.91 17.52 1.48
CA SER A 118 -7.18 18.91 1.87
C SER A 118 -8.45 19.41 1.18
N PHE A 119 -9.59 19.28 1.86
CA PHE A 119 -10.90 19.61 1.30
C PHE A 119 -11.47 20.90 1.90
N ASP A 120 -12.09 21.74 1.07
CA ASP A 120 -12.93 22.83 1.55
C ASP A 120 -14.32 22.26 1.93
N ALA A 121 -14.41 21.72 3.14
CA ALA A 121 -15.63 21.11 3.67
C ALA A 121 -16.84 22.05 3.62
N GLY A 122 -16.63 23.34 3.89
CA GLY A 122 -17.69 24.35 3.84
C GLY A 122 -18.24 24.51 2.42
N ARG A 123 -17.35 24.66 1.43
CA ARG A 123 -17.73 24.75 0.02
C ARG A 123 -18.37 23.46 -0.50
N VAL A 124 -17.82 22.30 -0.16
CA VAL A 124 -18.36 21.00 -0.57
C VAL A 124 -19.77 20.83 -0.02
N THR A 125 -19.98 21.03 1.29
CA THR A 125 -21.31 20.88 1.91
C THR A 125 -22.32 21.92 1.40
N ALA A 126 -21.90 23.16 1.14
CA ALA A 126 -22.75 24.17 0.51
C ALA A 126 -23.23 23.72 -0.89
N LYS A 127 -22.33 23.14 -1.70
CA LYS A 127 -22.67 22.60 -3.02
C LYS A 127 -23.54 21.35 -2.95
N LEU A 128 -23.30 20.45 -1.99
CA LEU A 128 -24.17 19.29 -1.76
C LEU A 128 -25.60 19.73 -1.41
N LYS A 129 -25.73 20.70 -0.50
CA LYS A 129 -27.03 21.31 -0.16
C LYS A 129 -27.71 21.93 -1.38
N ALA A 130 -26.99 22.74 -2.16
CA ALA A 130 -27.54 23.36 -3.38
C ALA A 130 -27.91 22.32 -4.45
N GLY A 131 -27.18 21.20 -4.49
CA GLY A 131 -27.46 20.05 -5.37
C GLY A 131 -28.59 19.15 -4.90
N GLY A 132 -29.27 19.48 -3.79
CA GLY A 132 -30.42 18.73 -3.28
C GLY A 132 -30.06 17.46 -2.53
N PHE A 133 -28.85 17.34 -1.99
CA PHE A 133 -28.53 16.25 -1.06
C PHE A 133 -29.31 16.41 0.24
N ALA A 134 -29.94 15.32 0.69
CA ALA A 134 -30.62 15.26 1.97
C ALA A 134 -29.59 15.12 3.10
N ARG A 135 -29.68 16.00 4.09
CA ARG A 135 -28.85 15.96 5.29
C ARG A 135 -29.51 15.08 6.35
N HIS A 136 -28.78 14.14 6.92
CA HIS A 136 -29.20 13.34 8.06
C HIS A 136 -28.01 13.04 8.99
N THR A 137 -28.30 12.45 10.14
CA THR A 137 -27.29 12.07 11.13
C THR A 137 -27.03 10.57 11.07
N TRP A 138 -25.76 10.17 11.03
CA TRP A 138 -25.31 8.78 11.09
C TRP A 138 -24.18 8.67 12.11
N HIS A 139 -24.35 7.85 13.15
CA HIS A 139 -23.45 7.73 14.30
C HIS A 139 -23.00 9.08 14.91
N GLY A 140 -23.91 10.06 14.96
CA GLY A 140 -23.64 11.39 15.52
C GLY A 140 -22.99 12.38 14.56
N GLU A 141 -22.71 11.97 13.32
CA GLU A 141 -22.07 12.80 12.31
C GLU A 141 -23.04 13.18 11.19
N THR A 142 -22.75 14.30 10.53
CA THR A 142 -23.56 14.77 9.41
C THR A 142 -23.20 14.01 8.14
N VAL A 143 -24.20 13.40 7.53
CA VAL A 143 -24.09 12.68 6.25
C VAL A 143 -25.07 13.27 5.24
N TRP A 144 -24.65 13.28 3.98
CA TRP A 144 -25.38 13.80 2.84
C TRP A 144 -25.71 12.65 1.88
N THR A 145 -26.98 12.51 1.50
CA THR A 145 -27.42 11.47 0.56
C THR A 145 -28.21 12.01 -0.62
N LYS A 146 -27.95 11.43 -1.80
CA LYS A 146 -28.75 11.65 -3.01
C LYS A 146 -28.49 10.51 -4.00
N GLU A 147 -29.53 9.96 -4.61
CA GLU A 147 -29.42 9.06 -5.78
C GLU A 147 -28.43 7.91 -5.60
N GLY A 148 -28.40 7.30 -4.41
CA GLY A 148 -27.50 6.19 -4.09
C GLY A 148 -26.06 6.59 -3.79
N VAL A 149 -25.76 7.87 -3.68
CA VAL A 149 -24.50 8.42 -3.15
C VAL A 149 -24.70 8.84 -1.70
N THR A 150 -23.78 8.43 -0.85
CA THR A 150 -23.69 8.78 0.57
C THR A 150 -22.34 9.44 0.81
N LEU A 151 -22.30 10.62 1.43
CA LEU A 151 -21.07 11.36 1.71
C LEU A 151 -21.03 11.85 3.15
N GLN A 152 -19.95 11.55 3.84
CA GLN A 152 -19.50 12.33 5.01
C GLN A 152 -18.34 13.20 4.57
N VAL A 153 -18.39 14.47 4.99
CA VAL A 153 -17.45 15.51 4.57
C VAL A 153 -16.88 16.16 5.83
N ALA A 154 -15.57 16.06 5.98
CA ALA A 154 -14.80 16.81 6.97
C ALA A 154 -13.66 17.58 6.27
N LYS A 155 -12.85 18.29 7.06
CA LYS A 155 -11.81 19.19 6.55
C LYS A 155 -10.72 18.44 5.80
N ASP A 156 -10.32 17.30 6.33
CA ASP A 156 -9.18 16.49 5.91
C ASP A 156 -9.58 15.11 5.40
N GLU A 157 -10.86 14.77 5.47
CA GLU A 157 -11.36 13.47 5.05
C GLU A 157 -12.72 13.54 4.35
N ILE A 158 -12.92 12.61 3.42
CA ILE A 158 -14.21 12.33 2.78
C ILE A 158 -14.43 10.82 2.87
N SER A 159 -15.53 10.41 3.51
CA SER A 159 -15.99 9.03 3.43
C SER A 159 -17.19 8.95 2.51
N PHE A 160 -17.24 7.95 1.63
CA PHE A 160 -18.32 7.80 0.68
C PHE A 160 -18.84 6.38 0.55
N GLY A 161 -20.13 6.29 0.23
CA GLY A 161 -20.82 5.11 -0.26
C GLY A 161 -21.45 5.40 -1.61
N TYR A 162 -21.45 4.42 -2.51
CA TYR A 162 -21.98 4.49 -3.86
C TYR A 162 -22.95 3.32 -4.10
N SER A 163 -23.84 3.45 -5.08
CA SER A 163 -24.85 2.43 -5.40
C SER A 163 -25.74 2.04 -4.21
N GLY A 164 -26.11 3.03 -3.39
CA GLY A 164 -26.99 2.86 -2.23
C GLY A 164 -26.31 2.32 -0.98
N LYS A 165 -24.97 2.24 -0.96
CA LYS A 165 -24.22 1.84 0.23
C LYS A 165 -24.11 3.01 1.22
N ASP A 166 -24.13 2.65 2.50
CA ASP A 166 -23.80 3.56 3.60
C ASP A 166 -22.26 3.59 3.82
N LEU A 167 -21.83 4.17 4.94
CA LEU A 167 -20.41 4.34 5.27
C LEU A 167 -19.83 3.18 6.10
N SER A 168 -20.61 2.14 6.41
CA SER A 168 -20.17 1.05 7.30
C SER A 168 -18.98 0.25 6.75
N ALA A 169 -18.83 0.19 5.42
CA ALA A 169 -17.72 -0.47 4.75
C ALA A 169 -16.39 0.28 4.93
N VAL A 170 -16.44 1.57 5.26
CA VAL A 170 -15.27 2.47 5.28
C VAL A 170 -15.09 3.22 6.61
N ARG A 171 -15.89 2.87 7.61
CA ARG A 171 -15.79 3.38 8.97
C ARG A 171 -16.01 2.23 9.97
N PRO A 172 -15.08 1.26 10.01
CA PRO A 172 -15.21 0.08 10.85
C PRO A 172 -15.20 0.43 12.33
N ALA A 173 -15.87 -0.40 13.12
CA ALA A 173 -15.63 -0.44 14.55
C ALA A 173 -14.18 -0.85 14.84
N LYS A 174 -13.65 -0.44 16.00
CA LYS A 174 -12.31 -0.78 16.45
C LYS A 174 -12.07 -2.30 16.38
N GLY A 175 -10.95 -2.73 15.81
CA GLY A 175 -10.59 -4.14 15.68
C GLY A 175 -11.33 -4.89 14.56
N LYS A 176 -12.04 -4.18 13.67
CA LYS A 176 -12.79 -4.75 12.54
C LYS A 176 -12.34 -4.21 11.19
N SER A 177 -11.18 -3.56 11.15
CA SER A 177 -10.61 -3.05 9.90
C SER A 177 -9.77 -4.09 9.18
N VAL A 178 -9.53 -3.87 7.89
CA VAL A 178 -8.57 -4.61 7.08
C VAL A 178 -7.18 -4.56 7.72
N ALA A 179 -6.78 -3.43 8.32
CA ALA A 179 -5.51 -3.32 9.03
C ALA A 179 -5.42 -4.17 10.32
N ASP A 180 -6.56 -4.61 10.85
CA ASP A 180 -6.62 -5.50 12.02
C ASP A 180 -6.52 -6.99 11.64
N ASP A 181 -6.61 -7.33 10.36
CA ASP A 181 -6.52 -8.72 9.89
C ASP A 181 -5.05 -9.11 9.63
N PRO A 182 -4.57 -10.23 10.21
CA PRO A 182 -3.15 -10.61 10.14
C PRO A 182 -2.68 -10.89 8.71
N ASP A 183 -3.56 -11.34 7.80
CA ASP A 183 -3.17 -11.67 6.43
C ASP A 183 -2.95 -10.41 5.61
N TYR A 184 -3.78 -9.38 5.83
CA TYR A 184 -3.59 -8.10 5.19
C TYR A 184 -2.34 -7.38 5.71
N ARG A 185 -2.02 -7.49 7.01
CA ARG A 185 -0.74 -7.00 7.54
C ARG A 185 0.46 -7.69 6.91
N ALA A 186 0.45 -9.03 6.86
CA ALA A 186 1.53 -9.80 6.25
C ALA A 186 1.72 -9.44 4.76
N LEU A 187 0.64 -9.17 4.03
CA LEU A 187 0.74 -8.64 2.67
C LEU A 187 1.26 -7.20 2.62
N GLY A 188 0.83 -6.32 3.53
CA GLY A 188 1.39 -4.97 3.64
C GLY A 188 2.90 -4.98 3.83
N ASP A 189 3.39 -5.82 4.76
CA ASP A 189 4.81 -6.01 5.02
C ASP A 189 5.55 -6.58 3.80
N CYS A 190 4.93 -7.55 3.11
CA CYS A 190 5.49 -8.13 1.89
C CYS A 190 5.60 -7.10 0.74
N LEU A 191 4.57 -6.28 0.55
CA LEU A 191 4.55 -5.25 -0.49
C LEU A 191 5.63 -4.21 -0.24
N GLY A 192 5.82 -3.82 1.03
CA GLY A 192 6.78 -2.80 1.45
C GLY A 192 6.31 -1.41 1.03
N ASP A 193 7.27 -0.56 0.64
CA ASP A 193 7.03 0.85 0.34
C ASP A 193 6.41 1.07 -1.06
N ILE A 194 5.09 0.95 -1.14
CA ILE A 194 4.30 1.10 -2.38
C ILE A 194 3.52 2.43 -2.41
N TYR A 195 3.19 2.91 -3.61
CA TYR A 195 2.27 4.04 -3.80
C TYR A 195 0.89 3.61 -4.29
N ARG A 196 0.72 2.35 -4.71
CA ARG A 196 -0.55 1.76 -5.14
C ARG A 196 -0.56 0.30 -4.74
N ALA A 197 -1.70 -0.19 -4.26
CA ALA A 197 -1.91 -1.61 -3.99
C ALA A 197 -3.36 -2.01 -4.20
N ASP A 198 -3.57 -3.16 -4.83
CA ASP A 198 -4.87 -3.78 -5.05
C ASP A 198 -4.85 -5.15 -4.37
N PHE A 199 -5.52 -5.26 -3.21
CA PHE A 199 -5.74 -6.50 -2.49
C PHE A 199 -6.94 -7.23 -3.08
N GLY A 200 -6.76 -8.50 -3.46
CA GLY A 200 -7.84 -9.35 -3.90
C GLY A 200 -8.82 -9.71 -2.77
N GLY A 201 -9.91 -10.39 -3.14
CA GLY A 201 -10.85 -10.92 -2.15
C GLY A 201 -10.24 -12.07 -1.36
N LYS A 202 -10.25 -11.96 -0.03
CA LYS A 202 -9.79 -13.03 0.87
C LYS A 202 -10.70 -14.25 0.82
N ASN A 203 -10.12 -15.43 0.63
CA ASN A 203 -10.81 -16.72 0.74
C ASN A 203 -9.90 -17.79 1.34
N ALA A 204 -10.14 -18.16 2.60
CA ALA A 204 -9.32 -19.12 3.33
C ALA A 204 -9.34 -20.56 2.79
N LYS A 205 -10.24 -20.88 1.85
CA LYS A 205 -10.35 -22.20 1.23
C LYS A 205 -9.48 -22.35 -0.01
N ASP A 206 -8.98 -21.24 -0.56
CA ASP A 206 -8.18 -21.26 -1.78
C ASP A 206 -6.71 -21.51 -1.46
N SER A 207 -6.01 -22.22 -2.34
CA SER A 207 -4.57 -22.45 -2.20
C SER A 207 -3.76 -21.15 -2.14
N VAL A 208 -4.22 -20.12 -2.85
CA VAL A 208 -3.83 -18.72 -2.64
C VAL A 208 -4.96 -18.01 -1.91
N ARG A 209 -4.84 -17.91 -0.59
CA ARG A 209 -5.93 -17.44 0.28
C ARG A 209 -6.15 -15.93 0.25
N LEU A 210 -5.11 -15.18 -0.09
CA LEU A 210 -5.16 -13.74 -0.29
C LEU A 210 -3.94 -13.31 -1.10
N SER A 211 -4.13 -12.39 -2.04
CA SER A 211 -3.03 -11.79 -2.80
C SER A 211 -3.21 -10.28 -2.93
N ALA A 212 -2.12 -9.59 -3.17
CA ALA A 212 -2.12 -8.17 -3.49
C ALA A 212 -1.13 -7.90 -4.63
N THR A 213 -1.54 -7.04 -5.56
CA THR A 213 -0.64 -6.48 -6.58
C THR A 213 -0.38 -5.03 -6.22
N GLY A 214 0.88 -4.64 -6.12
CA GLY A 214 1.27 -3.27 -5.81
C GLY A 214 2.23 -2.71 -6.83
N GLN A 215 2.50 -1.41 -6.67
CA GLN A 215 3.41 -0.66 -7.51
C GLN A 215 4.36 0.17 -6.67
N LEU A 216 5.64 0.03 -6.99
CA LEU A 216 6.80 0.60 -6.32
C LEU A 216 7.44 1.67 -7.22
N ALA A 217 8.04 2.68 -6.61
CA ALA A 217 8.89 3.64 -7.31
C ALA A 217 10.02 4.13 -6.39
N LYS A 218 11.26 3.95 -6.83
CA LYS A 218 12.42 4.64 -6.23
C LYS A 218 12.61 6.04 -6.80
N SER A 219 12.24 6.20 -8.07
CA SER A 219 12.23 7.48 -8.78
C SER A 219 11.18 7.44 -9.89
N ALA A 220 10.94 8.56 -10.58
CA ALA A 220 10.02 8.65 -11.70
C ALA A 220 10.34 7.65 -12.85
N ASN A 221 11.60 7.24 -12.98
CA ASN A 221 12.09 6.37 -14.05
C ASN A 221 12.47 4.96 -13.57
N GLU A 222 12.45 4.70 -12.26
CA GLU A 222 12.74 3.40 -11.68
C GLU A 222 11.51 2.90 -10.92
N THR A 223 10.62 2.25 -11.67
CA THR A 223 9.34 1.73 -11.19
C THR A 223 9.26 0.21 -11.37
N SER A 224 8.56 -0.46 -10.45
CA SER A 224 8.39 -1.91 -10.47
C SER A 224 7.00 -2.30 -9.99
N GLY A 225 6.42 -3.33 -10.60
CA GLY A 225 5.27 -4.03 -10.05
C GLY A 225 5.71 -5.08 -9.02
N VAL A 226 4.87 -5.33 -8.03
CA VAL A 226 5.05 -6.41 -7.05
C VAL A 226 3.76 -7.18 -6.90
N ILE A 227 3.84 -8.50 -6.79
CA ILE A 227 2.72 -9.35 -6.35
C ILE A 227 3.17 -10.07 -5.09
N CYS A 228 2.37 -9.99 -4.05
CA CYS A 228 2.50 -10.75 -2.82
C CYS A 228 1.28 -11.65 -2.68
N ALA A 229 1.49 -12.96 -2.48
CA ALA A 229 0.41 -13.92 -2.37
C ALA A 229 0.66 -14.84 -1.17
N LEU A 230 -0.28 -14.85 -0.23
CA LEU A 230 -0.27 -15.77 0.89
C LEU A 230 -0.95 -17.07 0.46
N THR A 231 -0.38 -18.18 0.90
CA THR A 231 -0.84 -19.53 0.57
C THR A 231 -1.32 -20.26 1.81
N ASP A 232 -1.99 -21.39 1.61
CA ASP A 232 -2.47 -22.28 2.67
C ASP A 232 -1.34 -23.04 3.40
N GLY A 233 -0.10 -23.00 2.88
CA GLY A 233 1.03 -23.67 3.50
C GLY A 233 2.32 -23.59 2.71
N LYS A 234 3.43 -23.99 3.35
CA LYS A 234 4.79 -23.93 2.78
C LYS A 234 4.91 -24.67 1.44
N ARG A 235 4.31 -25.86 1.32
CA ARG A 235 4.36 -26.64 0.07
C ARG A 235 3.66 -25.93 -1.09
N THR A 236 2.56 -25.24 -0.81
CA THR A 236 1.84 -24.45 -1.81
C THR A 236 2.61 -23.21 -2.20
N ALA A 237 3.26 -22.54 -1.26
CA ALA A 237 4.19 -21.43 -1.54
C ALA A 237 5.35 -21.84 -2.47
N GLU A 238 5.93 -23.02 -2.26
CA GLU A 238 6.98 -23.59 -3.13
C GLU A 238 6.43 -23.87 -4.53
N ARG A 239 5.28 -24.54 -4.65
CA ARG A 239 4.59 -24.77 -5.93
C ARG A 239 4.28 -23.46 -6.67
N ALA A 240 3.77 -22.46 -5.95
CA ALA A 240 3.46 -21.13 -6.49
C ALA A 240 4.72 -20.46 -7.05
N THR A 241 5.83 -20.56 -6.32
CA THR A 241 7.13 -20.02 -6.74
C THR A 241 7.65 -20.69 -8.01
N ASP A 242 7.62 -22.01 -8.08
CA ASP A 242 8.07 -22.75 -9.26
C ASP A 242 7.17 -22.45 -10.48
N ARG A 243 5.86 -22.35 -10.26
CA ARG A 243 4.90 -21.96 -11.29
C ARG A 243 5.18 -20.57 -11.84
N LEU A 244 5.41 -19.59 -10.96
CA LEU A 244 5.74 -18.22 -11.36
C LEU A 244 7.06 -18.16 -12.15
N LYS A 245 8.11 -18.84 -11.67
CA LYS A 245 9.40 -18.94 -12.39
C LYS A 245 9.21 -19.52 -13.79
N SER A 246 8.47 -20.62 -13.91
CA SER A 246 8.16 -21.24 -15.20
C SER A 246 7.41 -20.30 -16.16
N VAL A 247 6.46 -19.50 -15.66
CA VAL A 247 5.75 -18.51 -16.49
C VAL A 247 6.68 -17.38 -16.93
N ILE A 248 7.52 -16.87 -16.03
CA ILE A 248 8.53 -15.84 -16.32
C ILE A 248 9.45 -16.31 -17.44
N ASP A 249 10.01 -17.52 -17.32
CA ASP A 249 10.94 -18.09 -18.30
C ASP A 249 10.28 -18.29 -19.66
N ARG A 250 9.07 -18.86 -19.71
CA ARG A 250 8.34 -19.07 -20.97
C ARG A 250 7.90 -17.79 -21.66
N ARG A 251 7.75 -16.70 -20.92
CA ARG A 251 7.29 -15.42 -21.45
C ARG A 251 8.44 -14.47 -21.76
N ALA A 252 9.70 -14.89 -21.64
CA ALA A 252 10.86 -14.07 -21.98
C ALA A 252 10.73 -13.44 -23.40
N PRO A 253 11.14 -12.16 -23.59
CA PRO A 253 11.77 -11.27 -22.61
C PRO A 253 10.76 -10.47 -21.76
N ARG A 254 9.50 -10.95 -21.65
CA ARG A 254 8.42 -10.14 -21.10
C ARG A 254 8.71 -9.71 -19.66
N TYR A 255 9.19 -10.63 -18.84
CA TYR A 255 9.39 -10.46 -17.40
C TYR A 255 10.88 -10.42 -17.02
N ASP A 256 11.75 -10.00 -17.93
CA ASP A 256 13.18 -9.92 -17.65
C ASP A 256 13.48 -9.03 -16.43
N GLY A 257 14.41 -9.48 -15.59
CA GLY A 257 14.73 -8.84 -14.32
C GLY A 257 13.72 -9.13 -13.20
N ALA A 258 12.71 -9.96 -13.43
CA ALA A 258 11.81 -10.40 -12.38
C ALA A 258 12.55 -11.21 -11.30
N LYS A 259 12.14 -11.00 -10.04
CA LYS A 259 12.66 -11.71 -8.87
C LYS A 259 11.51 -12.41 -8.17
N VAL A 260 11.63 -13.72 -7.95
CA VAL A 260 10.64 -14.53 -7.22
C VAL A 260 11.25 -15.05 -5.93
N THR A 261 10.60 -14.79 -4.81
CA THR A 261 11.04 -15.16 -3.47
C THR A 261 9.92 -15.88 -2.72
N VAL A 262 10.24 -17.01 -2.11
CA VAL A 262 9.33 -17.71 -1.20
C VAL A 262 9.24 -16.92 0.11
N LEU A 263 8.02 -16.68 0.59
CA LEU A 263 7.76 -16.14 1.93
C LEU A 263 7.63 -17.30 2.90
N THR A 264 8.39 -17.26 3.99
CA THR A 264 8.41 -18.28 5.05
C THR A 264 7.86 -17.70 6.36
N GLY A 265 7.60 -18.57 7.34
CA GLY A 265 7.05 -18.18 8.64
C GLY A 265 5.55 -18.42 8.75
N ASP A 266 4.89 -17.64 9.62
CA ASP A 266 3.47 -17.83 9.98
C ASP A 266 2.48 -17.54 8.85
N SER A 267 2.93 -16.81 7.82
CA SER A 267 2.16 -16.52 6.61
C SER A 267 2.95 -16.94 5.37
N PRO A 268 3.04 -18.26 5.09
CA PRO A 268 3.79 -18.76 3.94
C PRO A 268 3.17 -18.27 2.63
N GLY A 269 4.00 -17.98 1.64
CA GLY A 269 3.53 -17.40 0.39
C GLY A 269 4.64 -17.14 -0.61
N VAL A 270 4.39 -16.25 -1.55
CA VAL A 270 5.35 -15.87 -2.59
C VAL A 270 5.30 -14.37 -2.85
N LYS A 271 6.48 -13.80 -3.10
CA LYS A 271 6.67 -12.45 -3.60
C LYS A 271 7.30 -12.51 -4.98
N VAL A 272 6.71 -11.83 -5.96
CA VAL A 272 7.35 -11.55 -7.24
C VAL A 272 7.46 -10.05 -7.44
N THR A 273 8.63 -9.57 -7.85
CA THR A 273 8.85 -8.17 -8.24
C THR A 273 9.31 -8.14 -9.68
N VAL A 274 8.67 -7.31 -10.50
CA VAL A 274 8.95 -7.16 -11.93
C VAL A 274 9.24 -5.70 -12.23
N PRO A 275 10.42 -5.34 -12.74
CA PRO A 275 10.68 -3.97 -13.17
C PRO A 275 9.77 -3.58 -14.33
N ASP A 276 9.24 -2.36 -14.31
CA ASP A 276 8.70 -1.78 -15.54
C ASP A 276 9.85 -1.54 -16.51
N ARG A 277 9.59 -1.65 -17.82
CA ARG A 277 10.66 -1.47 -18.80
C ARG A 277 11.00 0.00 -18.93
N ALA A 278 12.29 0.29 -19.13
CA ALA A 278 12.76 1.66 -19.37
C ALA A 278 12.14 2.27 -20.64
N GLY A 279 11.87 1.45 -21.67
CA GLY A 279 11.22 1.88 -22.90
C GLY A 279 9.70 2.05 -22.82
N ASP A 280 9.05 1.53 -21.76
CA ASP A 280 7.61 1.67 -21.61
C ASP A 280 7.29 3.12 -21.22
N LYS A 281 6.31 3.73 -21.90
CA LYS A 281 5.85 5.09 -21.59
C LYS A 281 4.95 5.15 -20.34
N ARG A 282 4.61 4.00 -19.75
CA ARG A 282 3.66 3.86 -18.64
C ARG A 282 4.21 2.91 -17.58
N ALA A 283 3.99 3.25 -16.31
CA ALA A 283 4.25 2.37 -15.17
C ALA A 283 3.02 1.50 -14.88
N GLY A 284 3.20 0.43 -14.11
CA GLY A 284 2.07 -0.34 -13.60
C GLY A 284 1.61 -1.48 -14.50
N ARG A 285 2.52 -2.10 -15.25
CA ARG A 285 2.15 -3.18 -16.18
C ARG A 285 1.49 -4.38 -15.48
N LEU A 286 1.93 -4.75 -14.28
CA LEU A 286 1.31 -5.84 -13.51
C LEU A 286 -0.13 -5.52 -13.06
N LEU A 287 -0.45 -4.24 -12.87
CA LEU A 287 -1.79 -3.80 -12.49
C LEU A 287 -2.73 -3.67 -13.70
N THR A 288 -2.21 -3.60 -14.93
CA THR A 288 -2.98 -3.10 -16.08
C THR A 288 -3.01 -4.03 -17.29
N SER A 289 -1.92 -4.74 -17.60
CA SER A 289 -1.80 -5.51 -18.85
C SER A 289 -1.18 -6.90 -18.69
N ASP A 290 -0.41 -7.11 -17.64
CA ASP A 290 0.46 -8.28 -17.48
C ASP A 290 -0.11 -9.27 -16.46
N VAL A 291 -1.34 -9.70 -16.70
CA VAL A 291 -2.13 -10.52 -15.77
C VAL A 291 -1.70 -11.99 -15.69
N ASP A 292 -0.77 -12.44 -16.56
CA ASP A 292 -0.34 -13.86 -16.62
C ASP A 292 0.17 -14.38 -15.26
N LEU A 293 0.85 -13.52 -14.49
CA LEU A 293 1.40 -13.91 -13.18
C LEU A 293 0.31 -14.07 -12.12
N GLN A 294 -0.70 -13.20 -12.13
CA GLN A 294 -1.87 -13.33 -11.25
C GLN A 294 -2.69 -14.56 -11.63
N LEU A 295 -2.94 -14.80 -12.93
CA LEU A 295 -3.65 -15.99 -13.42
C LEU A 295 -2.92 -17.28 -13.02
N ALA A 296 -1.59 -17.30 -13.14
CA ALA A 296 -0.78 -18.44 -12.75
C ALA A 296 -0.87 -18.77 -11.24
N LEU A 297 -1.19 -17.77 -10.40
CA LEU A 297 -1.45 -17.96 -8.98
C LEU A 297 -2.90 -18.41 -8.71
N SER A 298 -3.86 -17.95 -9.51
CA SER A 298 -5.26 -18.38 -9.41
C SER A 298 -5.48 -19.85 -9.84
N ASP A 299 -4.62 -20.40 -10.69
CA ASP A 299 -4.71 -21.77 -11.21
C ASP A 299 -4.06 -22.85 -10.30
N LEU A 300 -3.70 -22.52 -9.05
CA LEU A 300 -2.88 -23.38 -8.17
C LEU A 300 -3.60 -24.55 -7.50
#